data_AF-A0A8J7I0N9-F1
#
_entry.id   AF-A0A8J7I0N9-F1
#
_cell.length_a   1.000
_cell.length_b   1.000
_cell.length_c   1.000
_cell.angle_alpha   90.00
_cell.angle_beta   90.00
_cell.angle_gamma   90.00
#
_symmetry.space_group_name_H-M   'P 1'
#
loop_
_entity.id
_entity.type
_entity.pdbx_description
1 polymer ?
#
loop_
_entity_poly.entity_id
_entity_poly.type
_entity_poly.pdbx_seq_one_letter_code
_entity_poly.pdbx_strand_id
1 'polypeptide(L)'
;MLNFFRWSSTSTTLLVLGMAAATIAPLTVATIASAQTTEPSTTPTEPSTTPTTEPSTTPTTEPSTTPSTTSTSNFTDVSSDYWALPFIQALAQRGVITGFPDGTFKPDQSVTRAEFAALIQKAFNQNPVRQLSSSGFRDVPANYWAASAIKQAYETGFLTGYPGDLFQPNQQIPKVQALVALTSGLGLSSNDNASTINSTYYTDASAIPNYAVNNVAAATQARIVVNYPNVNQLNPQVSLTRAEAAAILYQALVKQGQLQALGSNVPAATYIAGGNTGGNQTSSDIVSLASSSNSFSTLTSLLETAGLTDVLKQPGPYTVFAPTNEAFAALPAATLQQLQQPENRETLIKILRYHVVPAELTASQLSTGEVKTAEDASVNIKVDSATNQVSVNNAQVLQPGVQASNGVIYPINAVLIPPNLNVSQQPQPGTGNEVTPGRATRGGSSYIGVAGNIGLSGGDTALGDTNFSVISKIGLTRSISARPSAVFGDGTVVLVPLTFDFNPRSVNPTGNRTFPISPYLGAGVAIKTDDGADVGFLATGGIDIPLGSRFTATGAVNAAFLDDTDIGLQLGVGFNF
;
A
#
# COMPACT_ATOMS: atom_id res chain seq x y z
N MET A 1 -4.82 -70.97 -1.26
CA MET A 1 -4.04 -70.25 -0.23
C MET A 1 -2.67 -69.96 -0.77
N LEU A 2 -2.21 -68.74 -0.52
CA LEU A 2 -1.18 -67.98 -1.21
C LEU A 2 0.26 -68.45 -1.02
N ASN A 3 1.02 -68.18 -2.08
CA ASN A 3 2.37 -67.61 -2.17
C ASN A 3 3.63 -68.48 -1.99
N PHE A 4 4.24 -68.65 -3.17
CA PHE A 4 5.58 -69.13 -3.48
C PHE A 4 6.68 -68.09 -3.20
N PHE A 5 7.73 -68.61 -2.56
CA PHE A 5 9.16 -68.53 -2.84
C PHE A 5 9.87 -67.25 -3.34
N ARG A 6 10.98 -66.98 -2.62
CA ARG A 6 12.08 -66.04 -2.84
C ARG A 6 13.14 -66.57 -3.82
N TRP A 7 13.91 -65.63 -4.41
CA TRP A 7 15.39 -65.57 -4.61
C TRP A 7 15.68 -64.47 -5.68
N SER A 8 16.79 -63.74 -5.80
CA SER A 8 17.98 -63.33 -5.01
C SER A 8 18.83 -62.40 -5.92
N SER A 9 19.59 -61.43 -5.34
CA SER A 9 20.83 -60.74 -5.81
C SER A 9 20.92 -60.18 -7.26
N THR A 10 21.48 -58.99 -7.58
CA THR A 10 22.81 -58.45 -7.24
C THR A 10 22.93 -57.01 -7.81
N SER A 11 23.87 -56.23 -7.26
CA SER A 11 24.19 -54.81 -7.48
C SER A 11 24.43 -54.34 -8.93
N THR A 12 24.11 -53.07 -9.24
CA THR A 12 24.95 -52.20 -10.10
C THR A 12 24.80 -50.72 -9.70
N THR A 13 25.96 -50.09 -9.56
CA THR A 13 26.37 -48.73 -9.21
C THR A 13 25.54 -47.58 -9.82
N LEU A 14 25.11 -46.62 -8.98
CA LEU A 14 24.63 -45.30 -9.42
C LEU A 14 25.66 -44.23 -9.01
N LEU A 15 26.12 -43.45 -10.00
CA LEU A 15 27.07 -42.36 -9.84
C LEU A 15 26.39 -41.15 -9.16
N VAL A 16 27.07 -40.59 -8.15
CA VAL A 16 26.65 -39.46 -7.30
C VAL A 16 26.91 -38.12 -7.99
N LEU A 17 25.96 -37.18 -7.89
CA LEU A 17 26.25 -35.75 -7.83
C LEU A 17 25.38 -35.11 -6.74
N GLY A 18 26.03 -34.40 -5.81
CA GLY A 18 25.55 -34.20 -4.45
C GLY A 18 24.57 -33.06 -4.22
N MET A 19 23.73 -33.25 -3.19
CA MET A 19 23.02 -32.18 -2.48
C MET A 19 23.46 -32.19 -1.02
N ALA A 20 23.93 -31.04 -0.53
CA ALA A 20 24.26 -30.83 0.87
C ALA A 20 22.98 -30.67 1.70
N ALA A 21 22.82 -31.50 2.72
CA ALA A 21 21.76 -31.40 3.72
C ALA A 21 22.26 -30.61 4.94
N ALA A 22 21.56 -29.56 5.34
CA ALA A 22 21.75 -28.89 6.62
C ALA A 22 20.77 -29.47 7.65
N THR A 23 21.29 -29.81 8.82
CA THR A 23 20.64 -30.45 9.97
C THR A 23 19.66 -29.51 10.69
N ILE A 24 18.49 -30.03 11.09
CA ILE A 24 17.50 -29.34 11.94
C ILE A 24 17.52 -29.99 13.33
N ALA A 25 17.67 -29.19 14.39
CA ALA A 25 17.56 -29.62 15.78
C ALA A 25 16.09 -29.56 16.28
N PRO A 26 15.65 -30.45 17.18
CA PRO A 26 14.29 -30.42 17.72
C PRO A 26 14.17 -29.51 18.94
N LEU A 27 13.10 -28.71 19.00
CA LEU A 27 12.65 -27.97 20.19
C LEU A 27 11.54 -28.77 20.89
N THR A 28 11.78 -29.09 22.16
CA THR A 28 10.85 -29.77 23.08
C THR A 28 9.79 -28.82 23.62
N VAL A 29 8.53 -29.27 23.57
CA VAL A 29 7.34 -28.66 24.18
C VAL A 29 7.23 -29.13 25.63
N ALA A 30 6.95 -28.22 26.56
CA ALA A 30 6.49 -28.56 27.92
C ALA A 30 5.26 -27.72 28.26
N THR A 31 4.15 -28.42 28.53
CA THR A 31 2.89 -27.89 29.04
C THR A 31 2.49 -28.76 30.22
N ILE A 32 2.28 -28.21 31.42
CA ILE A 32 1.33 -28.73 32.41
C ILE A 32 0.82 -27.59 33.30
N ALA A 33 -0.42 -27.74 33.75
CA ALA A 33 -1.37 -26.74 34.22
C ALA A 33 -1.46 -26.57 35.76
N SER A 34 -2.24 -25.54 36.12
CA SER A 34 -3.17 -25.40 37.28
C SER A 34 -2.64 -25.29 38.71
N ALA A 35 -3.00 -24.18 39.38
CA ALA A 35 -3.73 -24.19 40.65
C ALA A 35 -4.43 -22.83 40.90
N GLN A 36 -5.60 -22.92 41.51
CA GLN A 36 -6.60 -21.87 41.73
C GLN A 36 -6.68 -21.51 43.22
N THR A 37 -7.25 -20.33 43.52
CA THR A 37 -7.87 -19.88 44.80
C THR A 37 -6.99 -19.54 46.00
N THR A 38 -7.07 -18.28 46.48
CA THR A 38 -7.81 -17.88 47.72
C THR A 38 -7.85 -16.35 47.87
N GLU A 39 -9.03 -15.77 48.06
CA GLU A 39 -9.27 -14.52 48.81
C GLU A 39 -9.76 -14.89 50.23
N PRO A 40 -9.65 -13.96 51.21
CA PRO A 40 -10.88 -13.30 51.67
C PRO A 40 -10.76 -11.78 51.94
N SER A 41 -11.94 -11.17 51.94
CA SER A 41 -12.33 -9.77 52.21
C SER A 41 -12.22 -9.34 53.69
N THR A 42 -12.03 -8.03 53.97
CA THR A 42 -12.98 -7.12 54.68
C THR A 42 -12.37 -5.73 55.07
N THR A 43 -12.84 -4.65 54.41
CA THR A 43 -13.47 -3.37 54.89
C THR A 43 -12.95 -2.59 56.15
N PRO A 44 -13.37 -1.33 56.43
CA PRO A 44 -12.88 0.00 55.95
C PRO A 44 -12.49 0.99 57.09
N THR A 45 -11.90 2.15 56.78
CA THR A 45 -12.04 3.35 57.64
C THR A 45 -11.93 4.66 56.83
N GLU A 46 -12.99 5.46 56.90
CA GLU A 46 -13.09 6.91 56.64
C GLU A 46 -14.06 7.45 57.73
N PRO A 47 -14.29 8.76 57.94
CA PRO A 47 -13.55 9.98 57.55
C PRO A 47 -13.38 10.98 58.74
N SER A 48 -12.68 12.11 58.55
CA SER A 48 -12.95 13.33 59.35
C SER A 48 -12.50 14.63 58.65
N THR A 49 -13.49 15.33 58.08
CA THR A 49 -13.80 16.78 58.16
C THR A 49 -12.74 17.89 57.98
N THR A 50 -13.00 18.69 56.94
CA THR A 50 -12.77 20.13 56.63
C THR A 50 -12.81 21.09 57.85
N PRO A 51 -12.25 22.33 57.80
CA PRO A 51 -12.72 23.43 56.93
C PRO A 51 -11.66 24.39 56.30
N THR A 52 -11.96 24.82 55.07
CA THR A 52 -11.84 26.16 54.43
C THR A 52 -10.76 27.17 54.88
N THR A 53 -9.92 27.63 53.94
CA THR A 53 -9.68 29.07 53.59
C THR A 53 -8.67 29.24 52.44
N GLU A 54 -9.02 30.04 51.43
CA GLU A 54 -8.13 30.82 50.52
C GLU A 54 -8.06 32.28 51.07
N PRO A 55 -7.18 33.23 50.65
CA PRO A 55 -6.22 33.20 49.53
C PRO A 55 -4.82 33.87 49.78
N SER A 56 -3.96 33.81 48.76
CA SER A 56 -2.88 34.75 48.40
C SER A 56 -1.59 34.84 49.25
N THR A 57 -0.43 34.56 48.62
CA THR A 57 0.75 35.44 48.43
C THR A 57 2.08 34.65 48.27
N THR A 58 2.93 35.19 47.40
CA THR A 58 4.31 34.84 47.01
C THR A 58 5.23 34.34 48.14
N PRO A 59 6.29 33.56 47.81
CA PRO A 59 7.63 34.11 48.06
C PRO A 59 8.69 33.83 46.99
N THR A 60 9.72 34.68 47.07
CA THR A 60 10.91 34.86 46.24
C THR A 60 12.05 33.87 46.61
N THR A 61 12.95 33.64 45.63
CA THR A 61 14.39 33.27 45.69
C THR A 61 14.89 31.84 45.98
N GLU A 62 15.33 31.20 44.87
CA GLU A 62 16.70 30.69 44.58
C GLU A 62 17.24 29.38 45.25
N PRO A 63 18.31 28.76 44.72
CA PRO A 63 18.26 27.58 43.85
C PRO A 63 18.79 26.30 44.54
N SER A 64 18.35 25.13 44.09
CA SER A 64 19.01 23.87 44.44
C SER A 64 19.27 23.04 43.19
N THR A 65 20.55 22.92 42.87
CA THR A 65 21.16 22.07 41.86
C THR A 65 21.09 20.61 42.26
N THR A 66 20.50 19.76 41.43
CA THR A 66 20.98 18.40 41.13
C THR A 66 20.42 17.99 39.77
N PRO A 67 21.26 17.48 38.83
CA PRO A 67 20.83 17.09 37.50
C PRO A 67 20.18 15.71 37.56
N SER A 68 18.86 15.67 37.52
CA SER A 68 18.11 14.42 37.38
C SER A 68 17.54 14.31 35.97
N THR A 69 18.25 13.52 35.16
CA THR A 69 17.72 12.56 34.18
C THR A 69 16.58 13.01 33.26
N THR A 70 16.93 13.28 32.01
CA THR A 70 16.20 13.06 30.75
C THR A 70 14.75 12.56 30.89
N SER A 71 13.81 13.46 31.16
CA SER A 71 12.38 13.16 31.15
C SER A 71 11.83 13.24 29.73
N THR A 72 11.36 12.12 29.20
CA THR A 72 10.43 12.08 28.06
C THR A 72 9.20 12.92 28.41
N SER A 73 9.11 14.13 27.86
CA SER A 73 8.02 15.08 28.12
C SER A 73 6.72 14.61 27.46
N ASN A 74 6.00 13.70 28.14
CA ASN A 74 4.65 13.29 27.76
C ASN A 74 3.65 14.24 28.44
N PHE A 75 2.81 14.90 27.64
CA PHE A 75 1.77 15.80 28.13
C PHE A 75 0.47 15.02 28.36
N THR A 76 -0.27 15.34 29.43
CA THR A 76 -1.44 14.54 29.86
C THR A 76 -2.64 14.63 28.91
N ASP A 77 -2.72 15.70 28.13
CA ASP A 77 -3.78 16.03 27.18
C ASP A 77 -3.37 15.80 25.70
N VAL A 78 -2.21 15.17 25.47
CA VAL A 78 -1.76 14.74 24.14
C VAL A 78 -1.69 13.22 24.14
N SER A 79 -2.71 12.58 23.58
CA SER A 79 -2.79 11.13 23.49
C SER A 79 -1.71 10.54 22.58
N SER A 80 -1.42 9.24 22.74
CA SER A 80 -0.40 8.53 21.95
C SER A 80 -0.73 8.43 20.45
N ASP A 81 -1.99 8.63 20.08
CA ASP A 81 -2.51 8.66 18.71
C ASP A 81 -2.79 10.09 18.21
N TYR A 82 -2.49 11.13 19.00
CA TYR A 82 -2.72 12.52 18.60
C TYR A 82 -1.86 12.88 17.38
N TRP A 83 -2.47 13.47 16.37
CA TRP A 83 -1.85 13.68 15.05
C TRP A 83 -0.52 14.45 15.09
N ALA A 84 -0.38 15.40 16.02
CA ALA A 84 0.81 16.24 16.15
C ALA A 84 1.82 15.71 17.18
N LEU A 85 1.54 14.59 17.85
CA LEU A 85 2.41 14.02 18.88
C LEU A 85 3.90 13.97 18.50
N PRO A 86 4.31 13.45 17.32
CA PRO A 86 5.74 13.36 16.99
C PRO A 86 6.40 14.74 16.87
N PHE A 87 5.70 15.76 16.37
CA PHE A 87 6.21 17.13 16.31
C PHE A 87 6.37 17.71 17.70
N ILE A 88 5.35 17.54 18.55
CA ILE A 88 5.29 18.05 19.92
C ILE A 88 6.42 17.43 20.75
N GLN A 89 6.54 16.10 20.76
CA GLN A 89 7.56 15.41 21.55
C GLN A 89 8.98 15.81 21.14
N ALA A 90 9.27 15.87 19.84
CA ALA A 90 10.61 16.22 19.36
C ALA A 90 11.02 17.66 19.72
N LEU A 91 10.08 18.61 19.64
CA LEU A 91 10.34 20.00 20.02
C LEU A 91 10.43 20.18 21.54
N ALA A 92 9.65 19.42 22.31
CA ALA A 92 9.66 19.49 23.76
C ALA A 92 10.97 18.92 24.34
N GLN A 93 11.47 17.81 23.77
CA GLN A 93 12.79 17.24 24.11
C GLN A 93 13.95 18.22 23.87
N ARG A 94 13.79 19.17 22.94
CA ARG A 94 14.78 20.21 22.64
C ARG A 94 14.56 21.51 23.40
N GLY A 95 13.54 21.57 24.25
CA GLY A 95 13.17 22.78 25.00
C GLY A 95 12.62 23.92 24.13
N VAL A 96 12.26 23.65 22.87
CA VAL A 96 11.68 24.65 21.95
C VAL A 96 10.26 24.98 22.36
N ILE A 97 9.47 23.95 22.69
CA ILE A 97 8.13 24.10 23.25
C ILE A 97 8.10 23.59 24.69
N THR A 98 7.21 24.17 25.50
CA THR A 98 6.99 23.77 26.89
C THR A 98 5.49 23.68 27.16
N GLY A 99 5.10 22.72 27.98
CA GLY A 99 3.73 22.60 28.51
C GLY A 99 3.47 23.59 29.65
N PHE A 100 2.30 23.47 30.23
CA PHE A 100 1.83 24.24 31.36
C PHE A 100 2.22 23.55 32.69
N PRO A 101 2.24 24.30 33.81
CA PRO A 101 2.56 23.73 35.13
C PRO A 101 1.63 22.59 35.57
N ASP A 102 0.42 22.51 35.02
CA ASP A 102 -0.56 21.45 35.25
C ASP A 102 -0.27 20.15 34.47
N GLY A 103 0.84 20.09 33.72
CA GLY A 103 1.26 18.93 32.93
C GLY A 103 0.63 18.85 31.53
N THR A 104 -0.19 19.83 31.15
CA THR A 104 -0.86 19.86 29.84
C THR A 104 -0.03 20.59 28.77
N PHE A 105 -0.34 20.36 27.49
CA PHE A 105 0.20 21.09 26.34
C PHE A 105 -0.81 22.07 25.74
N LYS A 106 -2.11 21.80 25.88
CA LYS A 106 -3.26 22.50 25.30
C LYS A 106 -3.17 22.60 23.77
N PRO A 107 -3.14 21.46 23.06
CA PRO A 107 -2.78 21.42 21.64
C PRO A 107 -3.71 22.25 20.74
N ASP A 108 -5.00 22.33 21.06
CA ASP A 108 -6.01 23.04 20.25
C ASP A 108 -6.15 24.53 20.63
N GLN A 109 -5.44 24.99 21.66
CA GLN A 109 -5.46 26.40 22.07
C GLN A 109 -4.75 27.25 21.00
N SER A 110 -5.37 28.36 20.60
CA SER A 110 -4.77 29.33 19.68
C SER A 110 -3.55 30.02 20.28
N VAL A 111 -2.55 30.30 19.43
CA VAL A 111 -1.29 30.95 19.79
C VAL A 111 -1.36 32.44 19.50
N THR A 112 -0.90 33.26 20.43
CA THR A 112 -0.74 34.71 20.23
C THR A 112 0.52 35.05 19.44
N ARG A 113 0.57 36.23 18.82
CA ARG A 113 1.76 36.71 18.11
C ARG A 113 3.00 36.78 19.00
N ALA A 114 2.85 37.14 20.28
CA ALA A 114 3.93 37.16 21.26
C ALA A 114 4.45 35.74 21.57
N GLU A 115 3.54 34.78 21.78
CA GLU A 115 3.91 33.38 22.01
C GLU A 115 4.61 32.78 20.78
N PHE A 116 4.12 33.07 19.58
CA PHE A 116 4.77 32.62 18.36
C PHE A 116 6.17 33.23 18.20
N ALA A 117 6.37 34.51 18.56
CA ALA A 117 7.70 35.11 18.60
C ALA A 117 8.65 34.41 19.59
N ALA A 118 8.16 34.03 20.77
CA ALA A 118 8.92 33.26 21.75
C ALA A 118 9.31 31.87 21.22
N LEU A 119 8.41 31.21 20.48
CA LEU A 119 8.72 29.94 19.81
C LEU A 119 9.81 30.10 18.74
N ILE A 120 9.74 31.15 17.92
CA ILE A 120 10.76 31.47 16.91
C ILE A 120 12.13 31.70 17.56
N GLN A 121 12.18 32.52 18.62
CA GLN A 121 13.41 32.79 19.36
C GLN A 121 14.06 31.51 19.89
N LYS A 122 13.25 30.57 20.40
CA LYS A 122 13.75 29.28 20.90
C LYS A 122 14.17 28.32 19.79
N ALA A 123 13.48 28.36 18.64
CA ALA A 123 13.72 27.45 17.54
C ALA A 123 14.93 27.86 16.68
N PHE A 124 15.10 29.15 16.40
CA PHE A 124 16.04 29.62 15.40
C PHE A 124 17.06 30.61 15.95
N ASN A 125 18.31 30.45 15.50
CA ASN A 125 19.39 31.39 15.75
C ASN A 125 19.83 32.02 14.43
N GLN A 126 19.08 33.03 13.97
CA GLN A 126 19.37 33.77 12.74
C GLN A 126 20.07 35.10 13.03
N ASN A 127 20.87 35.56 12.08
CA ASN A 127 21.51 36.86 12.15
C ASN A 127 20.47 37.99 11.96
N PRO A 128 20.57 39.10 12.70
CA PRO A 128 19.74 40.27 12.46
C PRO A 128 19.90 40.80 11.03
N VAL A 129 18.78 41.00 10.33
CA VAL A 129 18.69 41.62 9.00
C VAL A 129 18.19 43.07 9.05
N ARG A 130 17.66 43.50 10.20
CA ARG A 130 17.24 44.88 10.50
C ARG A 130 17.38 45.18 11.98
N GLN A 131 17.20 46.44 12.36
CA GLN A 131 17.27 46.89 13.75
C GLN A 131 15.93 47.50 14.16
N LEU A 132 15.44 47.15 15.35
CA LEU A 132 14.28 47.82 15.92
C LEU A 132 14.70 49.19 16.48
N SER A 133 13.85 50.20 16.32
CA SER A 133 14.12 51.52 16.89
C SER A 133 14.26 51.44 18.41
N SER A 134 15.01 52.36 19.00
CA SER A 134 15.19 52.42 20.46
C SER A 134 13.89 52.62 21.23
N SER A 135 12.85 53.18 20.60
CA SER A 135 11.51 53.31 21.18
C SER A 135 10.72 52.01 21.18
N GLY A 136 11.16 50.98 20.44
CA GLY A 136 10.44 49.71 20.31
C GLY A 136 9.05 49.85 19.67
N PHE A 137 8.21 48.83 19.88
CA PHE A 137 6.79 48.88 19.55
C PHE A 137 6.01 49.55 20.68
N ARG A 138 5.07 50.43 20.33
CA ARG A 138 4.28 51.22 21.29
C ARG A 138 3.43 50.39 22.23
N ASP A 139 2.97 49.22 21.77
CA ASP A 139 2.12 48.29 22.51
C ASP A 139 2.90 47.12 23.14
N VAL A 140 4.24 47.20 23.17
CA VAL A 140 5.11 46.23 23.82
C VAL A 140 5.99 46.95 24.86
N PRO A 141 5.56 47.00 26.13
CA PRO A 141 6.37 47.53 27.22
C PRO A 141 7.71 46.81 27.34
N ALA A 142 8.77 47.52 27.77
CA ALA A 142 10.11 46.95 27.91
C ALA A 142 10.18 45.75 28.87
N ASN A 143 9.30 45.70 29.87
CA ASN A 143 9.17 44.61 30.83
C ASN A 143 8.14 43.54 30.42
N TYR A 144 7.55 43.63 29.23
CA TYR A 144 6.66 42.59 28.71
C TYR A 144 7.44 41.29 28.56
N TRP A 145 6.87 40.18 29.01
CA TRP A 145 7.57 38.89 29.11
C TRP A 145 8.19 38.41 27.79
N ALA A 146 7.57 38.75 26.65
CA ALA A 146 8.06 38.40 25.31
C ALA A 146 8.80 39.55 24.60
N ALA A 147 9.11 40.66 25.27
CA ALA A 147 9.72 41.83 24.62
C ALA A 147 11.02 41.48 23.89
N SER A 148 11.88 40.65 24.49
CA SER A 148 13.12 40.17 23.86
C SER A 148 12.86 39.29 22.65
N ALA A 149 11.91 38.35 22.75
CA ALA A 149 11.50 37.47 21.66
C ALA A 149 10.91 38.24 20.49
N ILE A 150 10.06 39.24 20.77
CA ILE A 150 9.46 40.13 19.77
C ILE A 150 10.54 40.93 19.05
N LYS A 151 11.48 41.53 19.80
CA LYS A 151 12.62 42.25 19.22
C LYS A 151 13.42 41.34 18.30
N GLN A 152 13.80 40.15 18.77
CA GLN A 152 14.60 39.22 17.98
C GLN A 152 13.84 38.75 16.73
N ALA A 153 12.59 38.32 16.85
CA ALA A 153 11.78 37.87 15.72
C ALA A 153 11.59 39.01 14.70
N TYR A 154 11.50 40.26 15.15
CA TYR A 154 11.52 41.41 14.26
C TYR A 154 12.87 41.56 13.55
N GLU A 155 13.95 41.69 14.30
CA GLU A 155 15.28 41.99 13.77
C GLU A 155 15.83 40.90 12.84
N THR A 156 15.46 39.65 13.08
CA THR A 156 15.82 38.49 12.25
C THR A 156 14.88 38.27 11.06
N GLY A 157 13.90 39.15 10.84
CA GLY A 157 13.05 39.12 9.65
C GLY A 157 11.89 38.13 9.70
N PHE A 158 11.70 37.39 10.80
CA PHE A 158 10.57 36.48 10.96
C PHE A 158 9.23 37.22 11.10
N LEU A 159 9.12 38.23 11.97
CA LEU A 159 7.85 38.92 12.22
C LEU A 159 7.95 40.40 11.93
N THR A 160 6.91 41.00 11.38
CA THR A 160 6.80 42.45 11.18
C THR A 160 5.80 43.06 12.16
N GLY A 161 5.97 44.36 12.44
CA GLY A 161 4.93 45.17 13.06
C GLY A 161 3.86 45.60 12.06
N TYR A 162 2.84 46.26 12.59
CA TYR A 162 1.76 46.94 11.89
C TYR A 162 2.02 48.45 11.83
N PRO A 163 1.31 49.20 10.96
CA PRO A 163 1.40 50.65 10.91
C PRO A 163 1.19 51.30 12.29
N GLY A 164 1.96 52.37 12.57
CA GLY A 164 1.93 53.07 13.84
C GLY A 164 2.80 52.46 14.95
N ASP A 165 3.85 51.71 14.57
CA ASP A 165 4.78 51.04 15.48
C ASP A 165 4.09 50.08 16.46
N LEU A 166 3.11 49.32 15.98
CA LEU A 166 2.36 48.33 16.76
C LEU A 166 2.82 46.92 16.45
N PHE A 167 2.83 46.02 17.44
CA PHE A 167 3.11 44.60 17.24
C PHE A 167 1.88 43.70 17.40
N GLN A 168 0.92 44.13 18.20
CA GLN A 168 -0.30 43.42 18.62
C GLN A 168 0.02 42.08 19.32
N PRO A 169 0.72 42.10 20.47
CA PRO A 169 1.27 40.89 21.09
C PRO A 169 0.21 39.85 21.49
N ASN A 170 -0.97 40.31 21.91
CA ASN A 170 -2.06 39.43 22.36
C ASN A 170 -3.00 38.96 21.24
N GLN A 171 -2.79 39.42 20.00
CA GLN A 171 -3.60 38.97 18.87
C GLN A 171 -3.25 37.51 18.57
N GLN A 172 -4.27 36.67 18.39
CA GLN A 172 -4.07 35.31 17.89
C GLN A 172 -3.53 35.37 16.45
N ILE A 173 -2.42 34.67 16.18
CA ILE A 173 -1.77 34.75 14.88
C ILE A 173 -2.52 33.88 13.85
N PRO A 174 -2.97 34.43 12.70
CA PRO A 174 -3.53 33.61 11.63
C PRO A 174 -2.47 32.68 11.04
N LYS A 175 -2.88 31.47 10.64
CA LYS A 175 -1.98 30.46 10.06
C LYS A 175 -1.16 30.98 8.89
N VAL A 176 -1.76 31.77 8.00
CA VAL A 176 -1.03 32.37 6.88
C VAL A 176 0.09 33.33 7.33
N GLN A 177 -0.14 34.10 8.40
CA GLN A 177 0.89 35.02 8.91
C GLN A 177 2.06 34.25 9.53
N ALA A 178 1.80 33.12 10.18
CA ALA A 178 2.85 32.26 10.71
C ALA A 178 3.72 31.64 9.58
N LEU A 179 3.09 31.22 8.47
CA LEU A 179 3.83 30.71 7.30
C LEU A 179 4.65 31.81 6.60
N VAL A 180 4.08 33.01 6.44
CA VAL A 180 4.82 34.18 5.95
C VAL A 180 6.01 34.47 6.87
N ALA A 181 5.83 34.36 8.17
CA ALA A 181 6.88 34.63 9.13
C ALA A 181 8.06 33.65 9.01
N LEU A 182 7.77 32.35 8.97
CA LEU A 182 8.79 31.31 8.81
C LEU A 182 9.51 31.44 7.47
N THR A 183 8.78 31.63 6.38
CA THR A 183 9.43 31.75 5.05
C THR A 183 10.27 33.01 4.91
N SER A 184 9.83 34.14 5.45
CA SER A 184 10.59 35.39 5.42
C SER A 184 11.86 35.30 6.27
N GLY A 185 11.74 34.82 7.51
CA GLY A 185 12.89 34.69 8.42
C GLY A 185 13.91 33.64 7.98
N LEU A 186 13.48 32.63 7.23
CA LEU A 186 14.37 31.61 6.66
C LEU A 186 14.87 31.94 5.25
N GLY A 187 14.47 33.09 4.69
CA GLY A 187 14.87 33.51 3.34
C GLY A 187 14.40 32.59 2.22
N LEU A 188 13.21 31.99 2.37
CA LEU A 188 12.66 31.05 1.39
C LEU A 188 11.90 31.79 0.28
N SER A 189 12.16 31.40 -0.97
CA SER A 189 11.45 31.88 -2.16
C SER A 189 10.93 30.71 -2.98
N SER A 190 9.81 30.93 -3.67
CA SER A 190 9.31 29.99 -4.69
C SER A 190 9.99 30.27 -6.03
N ASN A 191 10.42 29.23 -6.73
CA ASN A 191 11.06 29.35 -8.05
C ASN A 191 10.06 29.21 -9.22
N ASP A 192 8.81 28.82 -8.92
CA ASP A 192 7.76 28.58 -9.90
C ASP A 192 6.57 29.52 -9.69
N ASN A 193 5.54 29.37 -10.53
CA ASN A 193 4.31 30.15 -10.42
C ASN A 193 3.59 29.83 -9.10
N ALA A 194 3.71 30.74 -8.13
CA ALA A 194 3.16 30.60 -6.79
C ALA A 194 1.64 30.39 -6.76
N SER A 195 0.90 31.06 -7.66
CA SER A 195 -0.55 30.87 -7.78
C SER A 195 -0.89 29.47 -8.25
N THR A 196 -0.15 28.94 -9.23
CA THR A 196 -0.32 27.55 -9.69
C THR A 196 -0.04 26.58 -8.56
N ILE A 197 1.10 26.68 -7.87
CA ILE A 197 1.44 25.82 -6.73
C ILE A 197 0.30 25.83 -5.71
N ASN A 198 -0.12 27.00 -5.26
CA ASN A 198 -1.15 27.09 -4.24
C ASN A 198 -2.48 26.48 -4.72
N SER A 199 -2.89 26.73 -5.97
CA SER A 199 -4.12 26.13 -6.52
C SER A 199 -4.04 24.61 -6.75
N THR A 200 -2.83 24.08 -6.95
CA THR A 200 -2.60 22.63 -7.06
C THR A 200 -2.71 21.95 -5.70
N TYR A 201 -2.20 22.57 -4.64
CA TYR A 201 -2.13 21.94 -3.32
C TYR A 201 -3.33 22.25 -2.42
N TYR A 202 -4.01 23.38 -2.59
CA TYR A 202 -5.03 23.85 -1.65
C TYR A 202 -6.38 24.09 -2.32
N THR A 203 -7.43 23.46 -1.80
CA THR A 203 -8.81 23.65 -2.26
C THR A 203 -9.34 25.05 -1.92
N ASP A 204 -8.79 25.67 -0.88
CA ASP A 204 -9.10 27.03 -0.43
C ASP A 204 -8.01 28.04 -0.82
N ALA A 205 -7.24 27.77 -1.89
CA ALA A 205 -6.18 28.66 -2.38
C ALA A 205 -6.66 30.09 -2.64
N SER A 206 -7.92 30.28 -3.03
CA SER A 206 -8.52 31.61 -3.25
C SER A 206 -8.68 32.43 -1.96
N ALA A 207 -8.64 31.80 -0.78
CA ALA A 207 -8.67 32.48 0.51
C ALA A 207 -7.28 32.98 0.95
N ILE A 208 -6.21 32.64 0.22
CA ILE A 208 -4.85 33.12 0.50
C ILE A 208 -4.78 34.60 0.12
N PRO A 209 -4.47 35.50 1.07
CA PRO A 209 -4.30 36.91 0.75
C PRO A 209 -3.16 37.13 -0.26
N ASN A 210 -3.33 38.07 -1.19
CA ASN A 210 -2.34 38.36 -2.24
C ASN A 210 -0.91 38.57 -1.71
N TYR A 211 -0.77 39.22 -0.55
CA TYR A 211 0.54 39.46 0.07
C TYR A 211 1.28 38.18 0.49
N ALA A 212 0.56 37.07 0.67
CA ALA A 212 1.09 35.81 1.18
C ALA A 212 1.26 34.73 0.11
N VAL A 213 0.78 34.95 -1.12
CA VAL A 213 0.77 33.93 -2.19
C VAL A 213 2.15 33.31 -2.42
N ASN A 214 3.18 34.14 -2.58
CA ASN A 214 4.54 33.66 -2.81
C ASN A 214 5.11 32.92 -1.59
N ASN A 215 4.86 33.44 -0.39
CA ASN A 215 5.32 32.82 0.86
C ASN A 215 4.65 31.47 1.10
N VAL A 216 3.34 31.35 0.89
CA VAL A 216 2.63 30.07 1.03
C VAL A 216 3.14 29.06 0.01
N ALA A 217 3.37 29.47 -1.23
CA ALA A 217 3.95 28.60 -2.25
C ALA A 217 5.36 28.13 -1.85
N ALA A 218 6.21 29.05 -1.38
CA ALA A 218 7.56 28.73 -0.90
C ALA A 218 7.53 27.79 0.32
N ALA A 219 6.63 28.03 1.29
CA ALA A 219 6.44 27.16 2.44
C ALA A 219 6.00 25.75 2.01
N THR A 220 5.11 25.68 1.02
CA THR A 220 4.62 24.42 0.45
C THR A 220 5.78 23.66 -0.19
N GLN A 221 6.51 24.26 -1.13
CA GLN A 221 7.67 23.64 -1.78
C GLN A 221 8.77 23.25 -0.77
N ALA A 222 8.91 24.00 0.31
CA ALA A 222 9.84 23.70 1.39
C ALA A 222 9.36 22.61 2.35
N ARG A 223 8.16 22.04 2.15
CA ARG A 223 7.51 21.07 3.04
C ARG A 223 7.28 21.58 4.47
N ILE A 224 7.09 22.88 4.64
CA ILE A 224 6.85 23.53 5.94
C ILE A 224 5.38 23.46 6.34
N VAL A 225 4.48 23.51 5.35
CA VAL A 225 3.04 23.55 5.62
C VAL A 225 2.57 22.20 6.15
N VAL A 226 1.87 22.22 7.29
CA VAL A 226 1.19 21.06 7.86
C VAL A 226 -0.28 21.40 8.07
N ASN A 227 -1.17 20.58 7.52
CA ASN A 227 -2.60 20.80 7.51
C ASN A 227 -3.33 19.56 8.04
N TYR A 228 -4.12 19.76 9.09
CA TYR A 228 -4.91 18.72 9.74
C TYR A 228 -6.38 19.18 9.87
N PRO A 229 -7.37 18.28 9.69
CA PRO A 229 -7.22 16.90 9.24
C PRO A 229 -7.00 16.76 7.72
N ASN A 230 -7.31 17.80 6.95
CA ASN A 230 -7.25 17.78 5.50
C ASN A 230 -5.96 18.43 4.99
N VAL A 231 -5.03 17.65 4.44
CA VAL A 231 -3.74 18.17 3.96
C VAL A 231 -3.87 19.24 2.87
N ASN A 232 -4.96 19.17 2.07
CA ASN A 232 -5.26 20.11 0.98
C ASN A 232 -6.12 21.31 1.41
N GLN A 233 -6.33 21.54 2.71
CA GLN A 233 -7.07 22.69 3.21
C GLN A 233 -6.17 23.54 4.11
N LEU A 234 -5.80 24.72 3.63
CA LEU A 234 -4.83 25.57 4.32
C LEU A 234 -5.45 26.31 5.51
N ASN A 235 -6.70 26.72 5.40
CA ASN A 235 -7.41 27.58 6.35
C ASN A 235 -6.62 28.86 6.71
N PRO A 236 -6.24 29.68 5.70
CA PRO A 236 -5.22 30.72 5.87
C PRO A 236 -5.55 31.78 6.92
N GLN A 237 -6.84 32.08 7.11
CA GLN A 237 -7.31 33.13 8.03
C GLN A 237 -7.62 32.61 9.45
N VAL A 238 -7.61 31.30 9.66
CA VAL A 238 -7.89 30.71 10.98
C VAL A 238 -6.68 30.91 11.90
N SER A 239 -6.95 31.22 13.17
CA SER A 239 -5.94 31.33 14.22
C SER A 239 -5.17 30.01 14.37
N LEU A 240 -3.84 30.08 14.35
CA LEU A 240 -2.96 28.92 14.48
C LEU A 240 -3.06 28.32 15.89
N THR A 241 -3.24 27.01 16.00
CA THR A 241 -3.23 26.30 17.29
C THR A 241 -1.80 25.97 17.75
N ARG A 242 -1.63 25.60 19.02
CA ARG A 242 -0.33 25.19 19.58
C ARG A 242 0.22 23.93 18.89
N ALA A 243 -0.63 22.97 18.55
CA ALA A 243 -0.25 21.78 17.79
C ALA A 243 0.19 22.11 16.37
N GLU A 244 -0.54 22.97 15.67
CA GLU A 244 -0.15 23.42 14.33
C GLU A 244 1.15 24.22 14.34
N ALA A 245 1.33 25.11 15.33
CA ALA A 245 2.57 25.85 15.53
C ALA A 245 3.76 24.91 15.72
N ALA A 246 3.61 23.87 16.56
CA ALA A 246 4.64 22.85 16.75
C ALA A 246 4.95 22.12 15.43
N ALA A 247 3.93 21.74 14.65
CA ALA A 247 4.11 21.03 13.39
C ALA A 247 4.88 21.85 12.34
N ILE A 248 4.50 23.11 12.11
CA ILE A 248 5.18 23.97 11.12
C ILE A 248 6.60 24.36 11.56
N LEU A 249 6.83 24.55 12.87
CA LEU A 249 8.17 24.80 13.42
C LEU A 249 9.07 23.58 13.27
N TYR A 250 8.55 22.38 13.54
CA TYR A 250 9.29 21.15 13.32
C TYR A 250 9.73 21.03 11.86
N GLN A 251 8.81 21.23 10.90
CA GLN A 251 9.16 21.14 9.48
C GLN A 251 10.15 22.23 9.05
N ALA A 252 10.03 23.44 9.57
CA ALA A 252 10.99 24.50 9.34
C ALA A 252 12.40 24.15 9.84
N LEU A 253 12.51 23.48 11.00
CA LEU A 253 13.78 22.97 11.52
C LEU A 253 14.33 21.80 10.71
N VAL A 254 13.46 20.91 10.20
CA VAL A 254 13.85 19.87 9.24
C VAL A 254 14.43 20.51 7.97
N LYS A 255 13.79 21.56 7.45
CA LYS A 255 14.26 22.29 6.27
C LYS A 255 15.63 22.94 6.47
N GLN A 256 15.95 23.36 7.70
CA GLN A 256 17.26 23.88 8.09
C GLN A 256 18.29 22.78 8.41
N GLY A 257 17.92 21.49 8.28
CA GLY A 257 18.80 20.36 8.61
C GLY A 257 19.04 20.17 10.12
N GLN A 258 18.25 20.82 10.97
CA GLN A 258 18.40 20.78 12.43
C GLN A 258 17.58 19.66 13.10
N LEU A 259 16.61 19.11 12.37
CA LEU A 259 15.81 17.95 12.74
C LEU A 259 15.73 16.95 11.60
N GLN A 260 15.51 15.68 11.95
CA GLN A 260 15.29 14.62 10.96
C GLN A 260 13.86 14.69 10.42
N ALA A 261 13.69 14.49 9.11
CA ALA A 261 12.36 14.35 8.54
C ALA A 261 11.62 13.14 9.14
N LEU A 262 10.30 13.26 9.34
CA LEU A 262 9.50 12.11 9.76
C LEU A 262 9.54 11.03 8.67
N GLY A 263 9.62 9.76 9.11
CA GLY A 263 9.47 8.62 8.21
C GLY A 263 8.09 8.59 7.58
N SER A 264 7.98 8.08 6.35
CA SER A 264 6.70 7.91 5.65
C SER A 264 5.71 6.99 6.37
N ASN A 265 6.20 6.15 7.27
CA ASN A 265 5.42 5.26 8.14
C ASN A 265 4.84 5.95 9.38
N VAL A 266 5.15 7.23 9.62
CA VAL A 266 4.60 8.01 10.73
C VAL A 266 3.29 8.67 10.26
N PRO A 267 2.12 8.40 10.87
CA PRO A 267 0.84 8.96 10.41
C PRO A 267 0.84 10.49 10.25
N ALA A 268 1.54 11.19 11.15
CA ALA A 268 1.69 12.64 11.12
C ALA A 268 2.35 13.17 9.82
N ALA A 269 3.12 12.34 9.12
CA ALA A 269 3.77 12.72 7.86
C ALA A 269 2.78 12.94 6.71
N THR A 270 1.58 12.35 6.79
CA THR A 270 0.52 12.51 5.79
C THR A 270 -0.10 13.91 5.77
N TYR A 271 0.06 14.66 6.87
CA TYR A 271 -0.44 16.04 6.99
C TYR A 271 0.55 17.09 6.47
N ILE A 272 1.75 16.71 6.02
CA ILE A 272 2.77 17.62 5.51
C ILE A 272 2.53 17.89 4.02
N ALA A 273 2.18 19.12 3.67
CA ALA A 273 1.94 19.53 2.30
C ALA A 273 3.25 19.77 1.53
N GLY A 274 3.18 19.62 0.20
CA GLY A 274 4.24 20.06 -0.72
C GLY A 274 5.42 19.10 -0.95
N GLY A 275 5.14 17.80 -1.03
CA GLY A 275 6.11 16.84 -1.58
C GLY A 275 6.31 17.01 -3.09
N ASN A 276 7.49 17.56 -3.45
CA ASN A 276 8.15 17.54 -4.77
C ASN A 276 7.64 18.46 -5.90
N THR A 277 8.14 19.70 -5.92
CA THR A 277 8.53 20.39 -7.18
C THR A 277 9.89 21.08 -6.98
N GLY A 278 10.95 20.52 -7.58
CA GLY A 278 12.28 21.15 -7.62
C GLY A 278 13.44 20.18 -7.39
N GLY A 279 13.86 19.48 -8.44
CA GLY A 279 15.06 18.62 -8.46
C GLY A 279 14.74 17.17 -8.80
N ASN A 280 14.58 16.87 -10.10
CA ASN A 280 14.41 15.52 -10.65
C ASN A 280 13.48 14.60 -9.85
N GLN A 281 12.22 15.03 -9.69
CA GLN A 281 11.14 14.21 -9.16
C GLN A 281 10.21 13.95 -10.32
N THR A 282 10.27 12.73 -10.85
CA THR A 282 9.12 12.16 -11.53
C THR A 282 7.90 12.40 -10.65
N SER A 283 6.88 13.09 -11.14
CA SER A 283 5.53 12.97 -10.58
C SER A 283 5.32 11.54 -10.09
N SER A 284 4.82 11.37 -8.87
CA SER A 284 4.46 10.04 -8.38
C SER A 284 3.31 9.52 -9.25
N ASP A 285 3.57 8.45 -10.00
CA ASP A 285 2.54 7.79 -10.79
C ASP A 285 1.46 7.20 -9.88
N ILE A 286 0.32 6.80 -10.45
CA ILE A 286 -0.81 6.26 -9.68
C ILE A 286 -0.41 5.10 -8.78
N VAL A 287 0.51 4.24 -9.21
CA VAL A 287 0.97 3.10 -8.42
C VAL A 287 1.85 3.57 -7.28
N SER A 288 2.78 4.49 -7.53
CA SER A 288 3.64 5.10 -6.53
C SER A 288 2.83 5.91 -5.49
N LEU A 289 1.78 6.61 -5.93
CA LEU A 289 0.82 7.33 -5.08
C LEU A 289 0.00 6.35 -4.22
N ALA A 290 -0.55 5.29 -4.82
CA ALA A 290 -1.28 4.25 -4.09
C ALA A 290 -0.38 3.52 -3.08
N SER A 291 0.86 3.22 -3.45
CA SER A 291 1.86 2.55 -2.58
C SER A 291 2.26 3.42 -1.38
N SER A 292 2.19 4.75 -1.52
CA SER A 292 2.49 5.70 -0.46
C SER A 292 1.33 5.94 0.52
N SER A 293 0.14 5.38 0.23
CA SER A 293 -1.07 5.55 1.03
C SER A 293 -1.41 4.27 1.80
N ASN A 294 -1.53 4.39 3.13
CA ASN A 294 -1.94 3.28 3.98
C ASN A 294 -3.33 2.76 3.63
N SER A 295 -4.22 3.58 3.05
CA SER A 295 -5.58 3.17 2.68
C SER A 295 -5.63 2.24 1.46
N PHE A 296 -4.53 2.09 0.72
CA PHE A 296 -4.50 1.30 -0.52
C PHE A 296 -3.55 0.10 -0.46
N SER A 297 -2.98 -0.24 0.69
CA SER A 297 -2.02 -1.34 0.80
C SER A 297 -2.53 -2.67 0.23
N THR A 298 -3.83 -2.99 0.42
CA THR A 298 -4.46 -4.18 -0.17
C THR A 298 -4.54 -4.09 -1.69
N LEU A 299 -4.93 -2.93 -2.22
CA LEU A 299 -4.98 -2.66 -3.65
C LEU A 299 -3.60 -2.81 -4.29
N THR A 300 -2.55 -2.23 -3.68
CA THR A 300 -1.18 -2.29 -4.19
C THR A 300 -0.66 -3.72 -4.23
N SER A 301 -0.89 -4.50 -3.17
CA SER A 301 -0.55 -5.94 -3.13
C SER A 301 -1.26 -6.74 -4.23
N LEU A 302 -2.52 -6.42 -4.51
CA LEU A 302 -3.30 -7.08 -5.56
C LEU A 302 -2.81 -6.67 -6.95
N LEU A 303 -2.44 -5.40 -7.16
CA LEU A 303 -1.83 -4.92 -8.40
C LEU A 303 -0.49 -5.60 -8.69
N GLU A 304 0.35 -5.79 -7.67
CA GLU A 304 1.61 -6.52 -7.75
C GLU A 304 1.36 -7.99 -8.11
N THR A 305 0.43 -8.65 -7.41
CA THR A 305 0.05 -10.05 -7.67
C THR A 305 -0.49 -10.24 -9.09
N ALA A 306 -1.29 -9.29 -9.57
CA ALA A 306 -1.83 -9.27 -10.92
C ALA A 306 -0.76 -8.97 -11.98
N GLY A 307 0.33 -8.29 -11.61
CA GLY A 307 1.35 -7.79 -12.55
C GLY A 307 0.87 -6.57 -13.34
N LEU A 308 -0.02 -5.76 -12.77
CA LEU A 308 -0.56 -4.54 -13.39
C LEU A 308 0.18 -3.26 -12.99
N THR A 309 1.13 -3.36 -12.07
CA THR A 309 1.94 -2.22 -11.60
C THR A 309 2.71 -1.55 -12.74
N ASP A 310 3.38 -2.33 -13.59
CA ASP A 310 4.17 -1.78 -14.71
C ASP A 310 3.29 -1.11 -15.77
N VAL A 311 2.05 -1.61 -15.93
CA VAL A 311 1.05 -1.05 -16.86
C VAL A 311 0.54 0.29 -16.33
N LEU A 312 0.16 0.35 -15.06
CA LEU A 312 -0.36 1.58 -14.43
C LEU A 312 0.75 2.59 -14.08
N LYS A 313 2.01 2.25 -14.29
CA LYS A 313 3.16 3.17 -14.28
C LYS A 313 3.45 3.81 -15.64
N GLN A 314 2.89 3.27 -16.73
CA GLN A 314 3.06 3.87 -18.05
C GLN A 314 2.43 5.27 -18.12
N PRO A 315 2.84 6.10 -19.09
CA PRO A 315 2.19 7.38 -19.33
C PRO A 315 0.69 7.19 -19.57
N GLY A 316 -0.11 7.99 -18.87
CA GLY A 316 -1.58 7.96 -18.97
C GLY A 316 -2.09 8.87 -20.09
N PRO A 317 -3.32 9.39 -19.98
CA PRO A 317 -4.03 9.59 -18.71
C PRO A 317 -4.89 8.40 -18.26
N TYR A 318 -4.95 8.18 -16.95
CA TYR A 318 -5.83 7.23 -16.29
C TYR A 318 -6.73 7.91 -15.25
N THR A 319 -7.89 7.30 -14.99
CA THR A 319 -8.69 7.59 -13.80
C THR A 319 -8.91 6.27 -13.08
N VAL A 320 -8.48 6.18 -11.82
CA VAL A 320 -8.57 4.94 -11.04
C VAL A 320 -9.53 5.16 -9.88
N PHE A 321 -10.64 4.43 -9.88
CA PHE A 321 -11.55 4.34 -8.74
C PHE A 321 -10.97 3.30 -7.76
N ALA A 322 -10.15 3.73 -6.82
CA ALA A 322 -9.36 2.85 -5.98
C ALA A 322 -10.13 2.41 -4.72
N PRO A 323 -10.45 1.11 -4.55
CA PRO A 323 -11.05 0.62 -3.32
C PRO A 323 -10.07 0.76 -2.16
N THR A 324 -10.57 1.32 -1.07
CA THR A 324 -9.84 1.41 0.20
C THR A 324 -9.68 0.04 0.85
N ASN A 325 -8.79 -0.08 1.84
CA ASN A 325 -8.66 -1.29 2.66
C ASN A 325 -9.99 -1.67 3.31
N GLU A 326 -10.79 -0.69 3.73
CA GLU A 326 -12.13 -0.88 4.29
C GLU A 326 -13.09 -1.46 3.25
N ALA A 327 -13.01 -1.01 1.99
CA ALA A 327 -13.78 -1.57 0.88
C ALA A 327 -13.43 -3.04 0.63
N PHE A 328 -12.15 -3.40 0.73
CA PHE A 328 -11.70 -4.80 0.64
C PHE A 328 -12.10 -5.61 1.87
N ALA A 329 -12.07 -5.03 3.07
CA ALA A 329 -12.48 -5.68 4.31
C ALA A 329 -14.00 -5.92 4.37
N ALA A 330 -14.79 -5.11 3.67
CA ALA A 330 -16.23 -5.30 3.51
C ALA A 330 -16.58 -6.49 2.59
N LEU A 331 -15.63 -6.99 1.80
CA LEU A 331 -15.82 -8.25 1.10
C LEU A 331 -15.79 -9.43 2.08
N PRO A 332 -16.53 -10.52 1.82
CA PRO A 332 -16.36 -11.75 2.59
C PRO A 332 -14.89 -12.17 2.57
N ALA A 333 -14.32 -12.49 3.73
CA ALA A 333 -12.90 -12.85 3.85
C ALA A 333 -12.50 -14.00 2.92
N ALA A 334 -13.42 -14.94 2.67
CA ALA A 334 -13.25 -16.03 1.71
C ALA A 334 -13.07 -15.52 0.27
N THR A 335 -13.82 -14.49 -0.14
CA THR A 335 -13.74 -13.86 -1.46
C THR A 335 -12.41 -13.15 -1.65
N LEU A 336 -11.94 -12.38 -0.66
CA LEU A 336 -10.64 -11.72 -0.73
C LEU A 336 -9.48 -12.73 -0.83
N GLN A 337 -9.51 -13.78 -0.02
CA GLN A 337 -8.51 -14.85 -0.05
C GLN A 337 -8.53 -15.61 -1.38
N GLN A 338 -9.70 -15.79 -1.99
CA GLN A 338 -9.82 -16.38 -3.32
C GLN A 338 -9.18 -15.47 -4.37
N LEU A 339 -9.45 -14.17 -4.36
CA LEU A 339 -8.87 -13.22 -5.33
C LEU A 339 -7.33 -13.16 -5.26
N GLN A 340 -6.74 -13.39 -4.09
CA GLN A 340 -5.28 -13.44 -3.90
C GLN A 340 -4.64 -14.76 -4.36
N GLN A 341 -5.42 -15.80 -4.62
CA GLN A 341 -4.87 -17.08 -5.06
C GLN A 341 -4.37 -16.98 -6.51
N PRO A 342 -3.20 -17.58 -6.85
CA PRO A 342 -2.65 -17.56 -8.21
C PRO A 342 -3.63 -18.06 -9.27
N GLU A 343 -4.49 -19.00 -8.87
CA GLU A 343 -5.53 -19.62 -9.70
C GLU A 343 -6.66 -18.66 -10.10
N ASN A 344 -6.86 -17.56 -9.37
CA ASN A 344 -7.85 -16.53 -9.68
C ASN A 344 -7.21 -15.25 -10.24
N ARG A 345 -5.93 -15.30 -10.65
CA ARG A 345 -5.19 -14.14 -11.13
C ARG A 345 -5.86 -13.44 -12.32
N GLU A 346 -6.41 -14.20 -13.27
CA GLU A 346 -7.12 -13.62 -14.42
C GLU A 346 -8.41 -12.90 -13.98
N THR A 347 -9.17 -13.49 -13.05
CA THR A 347 -10.33 -12.83 -12.43
C THR A 347 -9.92 -11.56 -11.70
N LEU A 348 -8.81 -11.60 -10.96
CA LEU A 348 -8.24 -10.45 -10.28
C LEU A 348 -7.85 -9.34 -11.27
N ILE A 349 -7.19 -9.68 -12.39
CA ILE A 349 -6.83 -8.72 -13.44
C ILE A 349 -8.09 -8.02 -13.98
N LYS A 350 -9.15 -8.77 -14.29
CA LYS A 350 -10.41 -8.19 -14.80
C LYS A 350 -11.06 -7.25 -13.79
N ILE A 351 -11.13 -7.66 -12.51
CA ILE A 351 -11.63 -6.81 -11.42
C ILE A 351 -10.80 -5.54 -11.33
N LEU A 352 -9.47 -5.64 -11.29
CA LEU A 352 -8.59 -4.46 -11.16
C LEU A 352 -8.69 -3.54 -12.38
N ARG A 353 -8.79 -4.06 -13.61
CA ARG A 353 -9.00 -3.27 -14.84
C ARG A 353 -10.35 -2.56 -14.87
N TYR A 354 -11.39 -3.14 -14.24
CA TYR A 354 -12.70 -2.51 -14.12
C TYR A 354 -12.71 -1.27 -13.21
N HIS A 355 -11.69 -1.12 -12.36
CA HIS A 355 -11.49 0.10 -11.57
C HIS A 355 -10.75 1.19 -12.33
N VAL A 356 -10.23 0.91 -13.53
CA VAL A 356 -9.39 1.83 -14.30
C VAL A 356 -10.16 2.32 -15.51
N VAL A 357 -10.23 3.63 -15.69
CA VAL A 357 -10.71 4.29 -16.91
C VAL A 357 -9.50 4.84 -17.66
N PRO A 358 -9.29 4.52 -18.95
CA PRO A 358 -8.15 4.99 -19.74
C PRO A 358 -8.36 6.43 -20.27
N ALA A 359 -8.74 7.34 -19.37
CA ALA A 359 -8.92 8.76 -19.65
C ALA A 359 -8.75 9.57 -18.34
N GLU A 360 -8.40 10.85 -18.45
CA GLU A 360 -8.42 11.77 -17.30
C GLU A 360 -9.83 12.29 -17.09
N LEU A 361 -10.39 12.02 -15.92
CA LEU A 361 -11.65 12.60 -15.46
C LEU A 361 -11.36 13.36 -14.18
N THR A 362 -11.06 14.65 -14.30
CA THR A 362 -10.95 15.54 -13.14
C THR A 362 -12.31 15.71 -12.47
N ALA A 363 -12.33 16.26 -11.25
CA ALA A 363 -13.58 16.43 -10.50
C ALA A 363 -14.65 17.22 -11.28
N SER A 364 -14.23 18.18 -12.13
CA SER A 364 -15.13 18.96 -12.99
C SER A 364 -15.56 18.22 -14.27
N GLN A 365 -14.89 17.13 -14.61
CA GLN A 365 -15.18 16.29 -15.78
C GLN A 365 -16.01 15.04 -15.41
N LEU A 366 -16.19 14.76 -14.11
CA LEU A 366 -17.12 13.74 -13.65
C LEU A 366 -18.57 14.20 -13.90
N SER A 367 -19.25 13.51 -14.80
CA SER A 367 -20.66 13.73 -15.13
C SER A 367 -21.46 12.44 -14.99
N THR A 368 -22.75 12.55 -14.67
CA THR A 368 -23.65 11.39 -14.63
C THR A 368 -23.72 10.71 -15.99
N GLY A 369 -23.46 9.40 -16.04
CA GLY A 369 -23.45 8.62 -17.28
C GLY A 369 -22.59 7.36 -17.21
N GLU A 370 -22.55 6.62 -18.31
CA GLU A 370 -21.68 5.44 -18.44
C GLU A 370 -20.30 5.82 -18.96
N VAL A 371 -19.27 5.25 -18.34
CA VAL A 371 -17.87 5.44 -18.72
C VAL A 371 -17.23 4.08 -18.94
N LYS A 372 -16.56 3.92 -20.09
CA LYS A 372 -15.89 2.67 -20.46
C LYS A 372 -14.61 2.48 -19.64
N THR A 373 -14.45 1.30 -19.03
CA THR A 373 -13.24 0.96 -18.27
C THR A 373 -12.19 0.28 -19.14
N ALA A 374 -11.01 0.05 -18.58
CA ALA A 374 -9.94 -0.73 -19.18
C ALA A 374 -10.28 -2.22 -19.31
N GLU A 375 -11.38 -2.71 -18.70
CA GLU A 375 -11.92 -4.06 -18.89
C GLU A 375 -13.01 -4.10 -19.98
N ASP A 376 -13.16 -3.04 -20.77
CA ASP A 376 -14.17 -2.85 -21.82
C ASP A 376 -15.64 -2.82 -21.35
N ALA A 377 -15.93 -3.25 -20.11
CA ALA A 377 -17.21 -3.06 -19.44
C ALA A 377 -17.33 -1.62 -18.89
N SER A 378 -18.53 -1.03 -18.95
CA SER A 378 -18.77 0.32 -18.43
C SER A 378 -19.04 0.33 -16.93
N VAL A 379 -18.66 1.44 -16.28
CA VAL A 379 -19.15 1.83 -14.96
C VAL A 379 -20.14 2.99 -15.09
N ASN A 380 -21.14 3.04 -14.23
CA ASN A 380 -22.12 4.11 -14.19
C ASN A 380 -21.73 5.14 -13.13
N ILE A 381 -21.38 6.35 -13.54
CA ILE A 381 -21.10 7.45 -12.63
C ILE A 381 -22.42 8.19 -12.36
N LYS A 382 -22.71 8.48 -11.10
CA LYS A 382 -23.81 9.36 -10.69
C LYS A 382 -23.26 10.47 -9.83
N VAL A 383 -23.53 11.70 -10.24
CA VAL A 383 -23.18 12.92 -9.51
C VAL A 383 -24.47 13.50 -8.95
N ASP A 384 -24.60 13.53 -7.63
CA ASP A 384 -25.67 14.23 -6.94
C ASP A 384 -25.26 15.68 -6.70
N SER A 385 -25.80 16.59 -7.51
CA SER A 385 -25.49 18.02 -7.43
C SER A 385 -26.03 18.70 -6.16
N ALA A 386 -26.97 18.07 -5.45
CA ALA A 386 -27.49 18.63 -4.19
C ALA A 386 -26.56 18.35 -3.00
N THR A 387 -25.87 17.21 -3.01
CA THR A 387 -24.97 16.77 -1.93
C THR A 387 -23.49 16.84 -2.31
N ASN A 388 -23.17 17.17 -3.57
CA ASN A 388 -21.84 17.05 -4.18
C ASN A 388 -21.24 15.64 -4.03
N GLN A 389 -22.08 14.61 -3.88
CA GLN A 389 -21.64 13.24 -3.73
C GLN A 389 -21.53 12.55 -5.09
N VAL A 390 -20.40 11.89 -5.33
CA VAL A 390 -20.17 11.07 -6.52
C VAL A 390 -20.25 9.60 -6.13
N SER A 391 -20.97 8.82 -6.94
CA SER A 391 -20.98 7.37 -6.85
C SER A 391 -20.64 6.73 -8.19
N VAL A 392 -19.99 5.58 -8.14
CA VAL A 392 -19.64 4.75 -9.29
C VAL A 392 -20.26 3.38 -9.08
N ASN A 393 -21.23 3.03 -9.92
CA ASN A 393 -22.19 1.97 -9.69
C ASN A 393 -22.89 2.16 -8.33
N ASN A 394 -22.58 1.29 -7.36
CA ASN A 394 -23.08 1.36 -5.99
C ASN A 394 -22.00 1.80 -4.98
N ALA A 395 -20.77 2.07 -5.44
CA ALA A 395 -19.67 2.53 -4.61
C ALA A 395 -19.68 4.05 -4.48
N GLN A 396 -19.50 4.57 -3.28
CA GLN A 396 -19.35 6.01 -3.03
C GLN A 396 -17.88 6.41 -3.12
N VAL A 397 -17.63 7.55 -3.77
CA VAL A 397 -16.33 8.21 -3.77
C VAL A 397 -16.16 8.90 -2.41
N LEU A 398 -15.14 8.51 -1.66
CA LEU A 398 -14.92 8.93 -0.28
C LEU A 398 -14.23 10.29 -0.16
N GLN A 399 -13.42 10.64 -1.15
CA GLN A 399 -12.63 11.88 -1.17
C GLN A 399 -12.54 12.43 -2.59
N PRO A 400 -12.29 13.74 -2.76
CA PRO A 400 -11.93 14.31 -4.05
C PRO A 400 -10.74 13.58 -4.69
N GLY A 401 -10.71 13.57 -6.03
CA GLY A 401 -9.65 12.90 -6.78
C GLY A 401 -8.27 13.45 -6.45
N VAL A 402 -7.31 12.55 -6.23
CA VAL A 402 -5.91 12.89 -5.97
C VAL A 402 -5.12 12.80 -7.28
N GLN A 403 -4.40 13.86 -7.64
CA GLN A 403 -3.65 13.95 -8.89
C GLN A 403 -2.34 13.14 -8.81
N ALA A 404 -2.05 12.38 -9.86
CA ALA A 404 -0.79 11.67 -10.11
C ALA A 404 -0.16 12.12 -11.45
N SER A 405 1.06 11.67 -11.78
CA SER A 405 1.74 11.98 -13.07
C SER A 405 0.92 11.63 -14.29
N ASN A 406 0.26 10.50 -14.18
CA ASN A 406 -0.30 9.76 -15.28
C ASN A 406 -1.81 9.60 -15.09
N GLY A 407 -2.44 10.41 -14.23
CA GLY A 407 -3.88 10.41 -14.06
C GLY A 407 -4.36 10.86 -12.69
N VAL A 408 -5.56 10.41 -12.31
CA VAL A 408 -6.25 10.75 -11.06
C VAL A 408 -6.70 9.50 -10.33
N ILE A 409 -6.59 9.47 -9.00
CA ILE A 409 -7.12 8.39 -8.15
C ILE A 409 -8.29 8.88 -7.31
N TYR A 410 -9.43 8.18 -7.36
CA TYR A 410 -10.62 8.45 -6.57
C TYR A 410 -10.82 7.31 -5.56
N PRO A 411 -10.61 7.55 -4.25
CA PRO A 411 -10.86 6.53 -3.24
C PRO A 411 -12.35 6.17 -3.19
N ILE A 412 -12.69 4.88 -3.20
CA ILE A 412 -14.08 4.39 -3.10
C ILE A 412 -14.27 3.42 -1.93
N ASN A 413 -15.52 3.33 -1.45
CA ASN A 413 -15.88 2.52 -0.27
C ASN A 413 -16.30 1.08 -0.57
N ALA A 414 -16.32 0.66 -1.85
CA ALA A 414 -16.68 -0.69 -2.25
C ALA A 414 -15.83 -1.14 -3.44
N VAL A 415 -15.59 -2.44 -3.56
CA VAL A 415 -14.91 -3.04 -4.73
C VAL A 415 -15.91 -3.14 -5.88
N LEU A 416 -15.58 -2.54 -7.02
CA LEU A 416 -16.34 -2.64 -8.26
C LEU A 416 -16.17 -4.02 -8.89
N ILE A 417 -17.28 -4.68 -9.16
CA ILE A 417 -17.31 -6.00 -9.77
C ILE A 417 -17.95 -5.87 -11.16
N PRO A 418 -17.26 -6.30 -12.22
CA PRO A 418 -17.84 -6.36 -13.56
C PRO A 418 -19.16 -7.15 -13.58
N PRO A 419 -20.21 -6.68 -14.26
CA PRO A 419 -21.52 -7.34 -14.28
C PRO A 419 -21.51 -8.75 -14.91
N ASN A 420 -20.46 -9.09 -15.67
CA ASN A 420 -20.21 -10.42 -16.23
C ASN A 420 -19.35 -11.32 -15.31
N LEU A 421 -18.98 -10.87 -14.11
CA LEU A 421 -18.21 -11.64 -13.13
C LEU A 421 -19.02 -11.92 -11.86
N ASN A 422 -19.25 -13.21 -11.57
CA ASN A 422 -19.88 -13.65 -10.33
C ASN A 422 -18.81 -13.99 -9.28
N VAL A 423 -18.54 -13.06 -8.36
CA VAL A 423 -17.55 -13.25 -7.27
C VAL A 423 -18.15 -13.91 -6.03
N SER A 424 -19.48 -14.10 -6.02
CA SER A 424 -20.27 -14.77 -4.97
C SER A 424 -20.49 -16.26 -5.24
N GLN A 425 -20.02 -16.79 -6.38
CA GLN A 425 -19.96 -18.24 -6.56
C GLN A 425 -18.82 -18.75 -5.70
N GLN A 426 -19.17 -19.14 -4.48
CA GLN A 426 -18.35 -19.93 -3.58
C GLN A 426 -18.00 -21.26 -4.28
N PRO A 427 -16.75 -21.54 -4.71
CA PRO A 427 -16.22 -22.84 -4.37
C PRO A 427 -16.05 -22.82 -2.85
N GLN A 428 -16.66 -23.79 -2.17
CA GLN A 428 -16.42 -23.98 -0.75
C GLN A 428 -14.91 -24.07 -0.50
N PRO A 429 -14.43 -23.86 0.74
CA PRO A 429 -13.15 -24.42 1.12
C PRO A 429 -13.31 -25.94 1.08
N GLY A 430 -13.25 -26.52 -0.12
CA GLY A 430 -12.95 -27.91 -0.30
C GLY A 430 -11.59 -28.14 0.34
N THR A 431 -11.57 -28.87 1.45
CA THR A 431 -10.50 -29.83 1.73
C THR A 431 -9.98 -30.34 0.38
N GLY A 432 -8.70 -30.25 0.04
CA GLY A 432 -8.08 -30.35 -1.32
C GLY A 432 -8.43 -31.52 -2.25
N ASN A 433 -9.73 -31.83 -2.34
CA ASN A 433 -10.46 -32.99 -2.83
C ASN A 433 -11.75 -32.53 -3.57
N GLU A 434 -12.12 -31.24 -3.52
CA GLU A 434 -13.24 -30.72 -4.29
C GLU A 434 -12.83 -30.61 -5.77
N VAL A 435 -13.57 -31.31 -6.62
CA VAL A 435 -13.32 -31.39 -8.06
C VAL A 435 -14.10 -30.28 -8.75
N THR A 436 -13.40 -29.29 -9.29
CA THR A 436 -13.94 -28.20 -10.10
C THR A 436 -13.27 -28.21 -11.48
N PRO A 437 -13.90 -28.82 -12.50
CA PRO A 437 -13.34 -28.89 -13.84
C PRO A 437 -13.07 -27.50 -14.44
N GLY A 438 -11.93 -27.34 -15.09
CA GLY A 438 -11.54 -26.10 -15.78
C GLY A 438 -10.80 -25.10 -14.88
N ARG A 439 -10.70 -25.34 -13.57
CA ARG A 439 -9.93 -24.47 -12.66
C ARG A 439 -8.45 -24.46 -13.03
N ALA A 440 -7.73 -23.39 -12.68
CA ALA A 440 -6.27 -23.41 -12.72
C ALA A 440 -5.71 -24.33 -11.61
N THR A 441 -4.58 -24.98 -11.87
CA THR A 441 -3.87 -25.79 -10.87
C THR A 441 -2.60 -25.08 -10.39
N ARG A 442 -1.87 -25.69 -9.45
CA ARG A 442 -0.50 -25.29 -9.11
C ARG A 442 0.41 -25.19 -10.33
N GLY A 443 0.13 -26.00 -11.37
CA GLY A 443 0.89 -25.99 -12.62
C GLY A 443 0.47 -24.92 -13.63
N GLY A 444 -0.51 -24.07 -13.32
CA GLY A 444 -1.03 -23.03 -14.20
C GLY A 444 -2.44 -23.32 -14.73
N SER A 445 -2.92 -22.44 -15.61
CA SER A 445 -4.28 -22.49 -16.18
C SER A 445 -4.58 -23.76 -16.99
N SER A 446 -5.87 -24.03 -17.17
CA SER A 446 -6.34 -25.00 -18.16
C SER A 446 -6.05 -24.48 -19.57
N TYR A 447 -5.86 -25.38 -20.53
CA TYR A 447 -5.59 -25.00 -21.91
C TYR A 447 -6.10 -26.05 -22.90
N ILE A 448 -6.32 -25.60 -24.14
CA ILE A 448 -6.47 -26.44 -25.32
C ILE A 448 -5.44 -26.02 -26.35
N GLY A 449 -4.82 -26.97 -27.02
CA GLY A 449 -3.67 -26.69 -27.84
C GLY A 449 -3.43 -27.73 -28.92
N VAL A 450 -2.34 -27.48 -29.64
CA VAL A 450 -1.82 -28.35 -30.68
C VAL A 450 -0.38 -28.69 -30.37
N ALA A 451 0.03 -29.91 -30.72
CA ALA A 451 1.38 -30.40 -30.52
C ALA A 451 1.80 -31.30 -31.69
N GLY A 452 3.08 -31.32 -31.99
CA GLY A 452 3.69 -32.41 -32.75
C GLY A 452 3.98 -33.57 -31.82
N ASN A 453 3.62 -34.78 -32.23
CA ASN A 453 4.05 -36.02 -31.61
C ASN A 453 5.28 -36.55 -32.36
N ILE A 454 6.31 -36.95 -31.62
CA ILE A 454 7.50 -37.64 -32.12
C ILE A 454 7.48 -39.03 -31.50
N GLY A 455 7.19 -40.02 -32.32
CA GLY A 455 7.23 -41.43 -31.94
C GLY A 455 8.65 -41.92 -31.63
N LEU A 456 8.80 -42.69 -30.56
CA LEU A 456 10.08 -43.21 -30.06
C LEU A 456 10.14 -44.75 -30.04
N SER A 457 9.00 -45.43 -30.15
CA SER A 457 8.88 -46.89 -30.19
C SER A 457 8.84 -47.46 -31.62
N GLY A 458 8.31 -46.71 -32.59
CA GLY A 458 8.12 -47.16 -33.97
C GLY A 458 7.06 -48.25 -34.13
N GLY A 459 5.98 -48.20 -33.32
CA GLY A 459 4.87 -49.16 -33.34
C GLY A 459 3.70 -48.76 -34.26
N ASP A 460 2.69 -49.63 -34.34
CA ASP A 460 1.56 -49.53 -35.27
C ASP A 460 0.47 -48.52 -34.84
N THR A 461 0.82 -47.50 -34.05
CA THR A 461 -0.13 -46.47 -33.62
C THR A 461 0.38 -45.08 -33.89
N ALA A 462 -0.55 -44.13 -34.00
CA ALA A 462 -0.22 -42.73 -34.23
C ALA A 462 0.68 -42.15 -33.13
N LEU A 463 0.67 -42.73 -31.91
CA LEU A 463 1.54 -42.32 -30.80
C LEU A 463 2.99 -42.79 -30.99
N GLY A 464 3.20 -43.99 -31.55
CA GLY A 464 4.50 -44.59 -31.81
C GLY A 464 5.25 -43.96 -32.99
N ASP A 465 4.57 -43.09 -33.75
CA ASP A 465 5.05 -42.43 -34.96
C ASP A 465 5.01 -40.88 -34.90
N THR A 466 5.66 -40.22 -35.87
CA THR A 466 5.64 -38.75 -35.95
C THR A 466 4.33 -38.25 -36.55
N ASN A 467 3.51 -37.60 -35.73
CA ASN A 467 2.13 -37.24 -36.08
C ASN A 467 1.71 -35.90 -35.48
N PHE A 468 0.53 -35.43 -35.88
CA PHE A 468 -0.09 -34.25 -35.29
C PHE A 468 -0.94 -34.63 -34.09
N SER A 469 -1.03 -33.77 -33.07
CA SER A 469 -1.88 -34.01 -31.91
C SER A 469 -2.61 -32.77 -31.43
N VAL A 470 -3.79 -32.99 -30.87
CA VAL A 470 -4.52 -32.00 -30.08
C VAL A 470 -4.32 -32.36 -28.62
N ILE A 471 -3.91 -31.39 -27.83
CA ILE A 471 -3.58 -31.54 -26.42
C ILE A 471 -4.47 -30.66 -25.56
N SER A 472 -4.72 -31.07 -24.33
CA SER A 472 -5.43 -30.24 -23.37
C SER A 472 -4.95 -30.48 -21.95
N LYS A 473 -5.28 -29.52 -21.10
CA LYS A 473 -5.20 -29.62 -19.65
C LYS A 473 -6.48 -29.05 -19.08
N ILE A 474 -7.14 -29.83 -18.23
CA ILE A 474 -8.34 -29.43 -17.49
C ILE A 474 -8.00 -29.62 -16.01
N GLY A 475 -7.82 -28.52 -15.27
CA GLY A 475 -7.66 -28.62 -13.82
C GLY A 475 -8.92 -29.16 -13.16
N LEU A 476 -8.73 -30.09 -12.22
CA LEU A 476 -9.79 -30.73 -11.44
C LEU A 476 -9.70 -30.30 -9.99
N THR A 477 -8.51 -30.35 -9.39
CA THR A 477 -8.24 -29.82 -8.05
C THR A 477 -7.03 -28.87 -8.10
N ARG A 478 -6.50 -28.43 -6.95
CA ARG A 478 -5.28 -27.62 -6.90
C ARG A 478 -4.05 -28.35 -7.42
N SER A 479 -4.02 -29.66 -7.34
CA SER A 479 -2.87 -30.48 -7.69
C SER A 479 -3.20 -31.60 -8.65
N ILE A 480 -4.44 -31.71 -9.14
CA ILE A 480 -4.86 -32.77 -10.06
C ILE A 480 -5.47 -32.14 -11.31
N SER A 481 -5.05 -32.63 -12.48
CA SER A 481 -5.56 -32.26 -13.80
C SER A 481 -5.90 -33.50 -14.62
N ALA A 482 -6.95 -33.44 -15.43
CA ALA A 482 -7.10 -34.33 -16.57
C ALA A 482 -6.35 -33.73 -17.77
N ARG A 483 -5.65 -34.54 -18.56
CA ARG A 483 -5.00 -34.08 -19.80
C ARG A 483 -5.39 -34.88 -21.04
N PRO A 484 -6.68 -34.87 -21.44
CA PRO A 484 -7.09 -35.52 -22.67
C PRO A 484 -6.28 -35.02 -23.87
N SER A 485 -5.82 -35.93 -24.71
CA SER A 485 -5.21 -35.58 -26.00
C SER A 485 -5.55 -36.63 -27.05
N ALA A 486 -5.43 -36.26 -28.31
CA ALA A 486 -5.61 -37.15 -29.44
C ALA A 486 -4.44 -36.98 -30.40
N VAL A 487 -3.79 -38.09 -30.75
CA VAL A 487 -2.72 -38.14 -31.75
C VAL A 487 -3.33 -38.70 -33.04
N PHE A 488 -3.33 -37.88 -34.08
CA PHE A 488 -3.98 -38.17 -35.36
C PHE A 488 -2.96 -38.69 -36.35
N GLY A 489 -3.25 -39.87 -36.89
CA GLY A 489 -2.46 -40.60 -37.88
C GLY A 489 -3.12 -41.94 -38.15
N ASP A 490 -2.40 -42.82 -38.84
CA ASP A 490 -2.80 -44.22 -38.95
C ASP A 490 -2.78 -44.85 -37.54
N GLY A 491 -3.89 -45.46 -37.13
CA GLY A 491 -4.08 -45.92 -35.75
C GLY A 491 -4.16 -44.78 -34.73
N THR A 492 -5.10 -43.84 -34.94
CA THR A 492 -5.34 -42.70 -34.03
C THR A 492 -5.47 -43.15 -32.56
N VAL A 493 -4.79 -42.44 -31.66
CA VAL A 493 -4.76 -42.75 -30.22
C VAL A 493 -5.28 -41.58 -29.41
N VAL A 494 -6.28 -41.85 -28.56
CA VAL A 494 -6.79 -40.91 -27.56
C VAL A 494 -6.19 -41.24 -26.20
N LEU A 495 -5.54 -40.26 -25.57
CA LEU A 495 -4.94 -40.38 -24.26
C LEU A 495 -5.81 -39.65 -23.24
N VAL A 496 -6.13 -40.29 -22.11
CA VAL A 496 -6.94 -39.69 -21.04
C VAL A 496 -6.27 -39.91 -19.66
N PRO A 497 -5.14 -39.23 -19.39
CA PRO A 497 -4.48 -39.30 -18.09
C PRO A 497 -5.10 -38.36 -17.05
N LEU A 498 -5.04 -38.79 -15.79
CA LEU A 498 -5.06 -37.92 -14.63
C LEU A 498 -3.62 -37.66 -14.19
N THR A 499 -3.30 -36.40 -13.96
CA THR A 499 -1.95 -35.92 -13.65
C THR A 499 -1.94 -35.22 -12.31
N PHE A 500 -0.89 -35.44 -11.54
CA PHE A 500 -0.54 -34.65 -10.37
C PHE A 500 0.40 -33.53 -10.79
N ASP A 501 -0.03 -32.28 -10.59
CA ASP A 501 0.72 -31.08 -10.90
C ASP A 501 1.56 -30.65 -9.70
N PHE A 502 2.88 -30.58 -9.91
CA PHE A 502 3.82 -30.14 -8.88
C PHE A 502 3.89 -28.62 -8.79
N ASN A 503 4.45 -28.13 -7.68
CA ASN A 503 4.72 -26.70 -7.53
C ASN A 503 5.71 -26.20 -8.60
N PRO A 504 5.49 -25.00 -9.19
CA PRO A 504 6.39 -24.44 -10.20
C PRO A 504 7.81 -24.28 -9.68
N ARG A 505 8.79 -24.53 -10.55
CA ARG A 505 10.21 -24.32 -10.29
C ARG A 505 10.76 -23.29 -11.25
N SER A 506 11.60 -22.41 -10.76
CA SER A 506 12.34 -21.47 -11.60
C SER A 506 13.60 -22.14 -12.12
N VAL A 507 13.80 -22.13 -13.44
CA VAL A 507 15.02 -22.64 -14.09
C VAL A 507 15.67 -21.54 -14.92
N ASN A 508 17.00 -21.48 -14.90
CA ASN A 508 17.79 -20.54 -15.67
C ASN A 508 18.74 -21.30 -16.61
N PRO A 509 18.24 -21.81 -17.75
CA PRO A 509 19.01 -22.69 -18.63
C PRO A 509 20.14 -21.97 -19.38
N THR A 510 20.06 -20.65 -19.55
CA THR A 510 21.03 -19.87 -20.35
C THR A 510 21.85 -18.88 -19.53
N GLY A 511 21.70 -18.87 -18.19
CA GLY A 511 22.32 -17.90 -17.29
C GLY A 511 21.66 -16.52 -17.28
N ASN A 512 20.96 -16.15 -18.36
CA ASN A 512 20.48 -14.78 -18.57
C ASN A 512 18.98 -14.59 -18.36
N ARG A 513 18.18 -15.67 -18.26
CA ARG A 513 16.71 -15.59 -18.11
C ARG A 513 16.18 -16.75 -17.29
N THR A 514 15.30 -16.43 -16.33
CA THR A 514 14.60 -17.40 -15.51
C THR A 514 13.21 -17.69 -16.09
N PHE A 515 12.87 -18.97 -16.22
CA PHE A 515 11.55 -19.42 -16.67
C PHE A 515 10.86 -20.22 -15.56
N PRO A 516 9.57 -19.96 -15.27
CA PRO A 516 8.79 -20.87 -14.45
C PRO A 516 8.46 -22.12 -15.27
N ILE A 517 8.78 -23.29 -14.73
CA ILE A 517 8.35 -24.59 -15.25
C ILE A 517 7.45 -25.26 -14.23
N SER A 518 6.40 -25.92 -14.70
CA SER A 518 5.41 -26.62 -13.91
C SER A 518 5.44 -28.10 -14.24
N PRO A 519 6.19 -28.92 -13.48
CA PRO A 519 6.25 -30.36 -13.73
C PRO A 519 4.92 -31.05 -13.40
N TYR A 520 4.65 -32.15 -14.09
CA TYR A 520 3.55 -33.04 -13.77
C TYR A 520 3.89 -34.51 -14.06
N LEU A 521 3.20 -35.41 -13.36
CA LEU A 521 3.28 -36.85 -13.56
C LEU A 521 1.88 -37.44 -13.46
N GLY A 522 1.53 -38.40 -14.30
CA GLY A 522 0.21 -39.00 -14.28
C GLY A 522 0.14 -40.37 -14.88
N ALA A 523 -1.06 -40.93 -14.77
CA ALA A 523 -1.42 -42.19 -15.37
C ALA A 523 -2.87 -42.15 -15.83
N GLY A 524 -3.25 -43.04 -16.74
CA GLY A 524 -4.62 -43.18 -17.20
C GLY A 524 -4.75 -44.26 -18.25
N VAL A 525 -5.53 -43.97 -19.27
CA VAL A 525 -5.80 -44.89 -20.37
C VAL A 525 -5.39 -44.29 -21.71
N ALA A 526 -4.91 -45.15 -22.59
CA ALA A 526 -4.75 -44.88 -24.02
C ALA A 526 -5.75 -45.72 -24.78
N ILE A 527 -6.41 -45.14 -25.79
CA ILE A 527 -7.46 -45.78 -26.57
C ILE A 527 -7.08 -45.67 -28.04
N LYS A 528 -6.78 -46.81 -28.68
CA LYS A 528 -6.60 -46.90 -30.13
C LYS A 528 -7.98 -47.01 -30.78
N THR A 529 -8.26 -46.21 -31.80
CA THR A 529 -9.63 -46.05 -32.34
C THR A 529 -9.82 -46.59 -33.76
N ASP A 530 -8.90 -47.39 -34.28
CA ASP A 530 -8.99 -47.98 -35.62
C ASP A 530 -9.66 -49.37 -35.60
N ASP A 531 -9.55 -50.12 -36.71
CA ASP A 531 -10.19 -51.43 -36.89
C ASP A 531 -9.71 -52.50 -35.88
N GLY A 532 -8.61 -52.24 -35.17
CA GLY A 532 -8.05 -53.06 -34.08
C GLY A 532 -8.12 -52.35 -32.73
N ALA A 533 -9.27 -51.73 -32.41
CA ALA A 533 -9.44 -50.94 -31.20
C ALA A 533 -8.96 -51.66 -29.92
N ASP A 534 -8.08 -50.99 -29.19
CA ASP A 534 -7.46 -51.49 -27.97
C ASP A 534 -7.41 -50.39 -26.90
N VAL A 535 -7.43 -50.79 -25.63
CA VAL A 535 -7.39 -49.89 -24.47
C VAL A 535 -6.29 -50.32 -23.52
N GLY A 536 -5.26 -49.49 -23.44
CA GLY A 536 -4.05 -49.74 -22.69
C GLY A 536 -3.90 -48.85 -21.47
N PHE A 537 -3.04 -49.27 -20.54
CA PHE A 537 -2.57 -48.37 -19.49
C PHE A 537 -1.71 -47.26 -20.09
N LEU A 538 -1.78 -46.07 -19.53
CA LEU A 538 -0.95 -44.93 -19.94
C LEU A 538 -0.16 -44.43 -18.75
N ALA A 539 1.15 -44.24 -18.92
CA ALA A 539 1.98 -43.42 -18.06
C ALA A 539 2.34 -42.12 -18.81
N THR A 540 2.22 -40.98 -18.14
CA THR A 540 2.55 -39.67 -18.73
C THR A 540 3.34 -38.81 -17.76
N GLY A 541 4.26 -38.01 -18.27
CA GLY A 541 4.98 -37.02 -17.49
C GLY A 541 5.45 -35.88 -18.38
N GLY A 542 5.54 -34.69 -17.83
CA GLY A 542 5.90 -33.53 -18.63
C GLY A 542 6.10 -32.26 -17.83
N ILE A 543 6.24 -31.17 -18.58
CA ILE A 543 6.40 -29.82 -18.07
C ILE A 543 5.51 -28.86 -18.84
N ASP A 544 4.88 -27.94 -18.11
CA ASP A 544 4.25 -26.75 -18.68
C ASP A 544 5.14 -25.53 -18.44
N ILE A 545 5.24 -24.67 -19.43
CA ILE A 545 6.00 -23.43 -19.41
C ILE A 545 5.06 -22.29 -19.79
N PRO A 546 4.55 -21.53 -18.82
CA PRO A 546 3.72 -20.36 -19.09
C PRO A 546 4.51 -19.35 -19.93
N LEU A 547 4.03 -19.04 -21.14
CA LEU A 547 4.64 -18.03 -22.03
C LEU A 547 3.99 -16.65 -21.84
N GLY A 548 2.96 -16.55 -21.01
CA GLY A 548 2.18 -15.37 -20.71
C GLY A 548 0.79 -15.75 -20.18
N SER A 549 -0.15 -14.80 -20.16
CA SER A 549 -1.54 -15.07 -19.74
C SER A 549 -2.30 -15.96 -20.74
N ARG A 550 -1.99 -15.84 -22.03
CA ARG A 550 -2.75 -16.49 -23.11
C ARG A 550 -2.20 -17.83 -23.59
N PHE A 551 -0.90 -18.08 -23.40
CA PHE A 551 -0.23 -19.23 -24.01
C PHE A 551 0.65 -19.98 -23.02
N THR A 552 0.65 -21.31 -23.15
CA THR A 552 1.50 -22.23 -22.40
C THR A 552 2.22 -23.13 -23.41
N ALA A 553 3.54 -23.18 -23.36
CA ALA A 553 4.31 -24.23 -24.04
C ALA A 553 4.27 -25.49 -23.18
N THR A 554 4.16 -26.66 -23.78
CA THR A 554 4.15 -27.93 -23.05
C THR A 554 5.03 -28.96 -23.74
N GLY A 555 5.66 -29.80 -22.94
CA GLY A 555 6.41 -30.97 -23.38
C GLY A 555 6.03 -32.17 -22.53
N ALA A 556 5.60 -33.25 -23.18
CA ALA A 556 5.10 -34.45 -22.51
C ALA A 556 5.69 -35.73 -23.13
N VAL A 557 6.06 -36.69 -22.29
CA VAL A 557 6.33 -38.07 -22.71
C VAL A 557 5.14 -38.92 -22.30
N ASN A 558 4.62 -39.69 -23.23
CA ASN A 558 3.50 -40.60 -23.04
C ASN A 558 3.95 -42.01 -23.41
N ALA A 559 3.74 -42.97 -22.50
CA ALA A 559 3.97 -44.40 -22.73
C ALA A 559 2.63 -45.13 -22.60
N ALA A 560 2.09 -45.60 -23.72
CA ALA A 560 0.86 -46.38 -23.79
C ALA A 560 1.20 -47.86 -23.90
N PHE A 561 0.62 -48.68 -23.03
CA PHE A 561 0.78 -50.13 -22.99
C PHE A 561 -0.47 -50.77 -23.61
N LEU A 562 -0.54 -50.71 -24.95
CA LEU A 562 -1.55 -51.38 -25.77
C LEU A 562 -1.09 -52.82 -26.03
N ASP A 563 -1.40 -53.41 -27.19
CA ASP A 563 -0.79 -54.65 -27.69
C ASP A 563 0.75 -54.58 -27.63
N ASP A 564 1.31 -53.46 -28.07
CA ASP A 564 2.72 -53.09 -27.91
C ASP A 564 2.86 -51.83 -27.04
N THR A 565 4.05 -51.62 -26.49
CA THR A 565 4.35 -50.39 -25.74
C THR A 565 4.75 -49.28 -26.69
N ASP A 566 3.87 -48.29 -26.86
CA ASP A 566 4.12 -47.12 -27.68
C ASP A 566 4.52 -45.90 -26.87
N ILE A 567 5.58 -45.23 -27.32
CA ILE A 567 6.15 -44.07 -26.64
C ILE A 567 6.15 -42.88 -27.60
N GLY A 568 5.49 -41.79 -27.19
CA GLY A 568 5.43 -40.53 -27.93
C GLY A 568 5.89 -39.34 -27.10
N LEU A 569 6.76 -38.50 -27.69
CA LEU A 569 7.12 -37.19 -27.18
C LEU A 569 6.24 -36.13 -27.85
N GLN A 570 5.37 -35.48 -27.07
CA GLN A 570 4.54 -34.37 -27.53
C GLN A 570 5.19 -33.04 -27.17
N LEU A 571 5.33 -32.15 -28.15
CA LEU A 571 5.80 -30.77 -27.98
C LEU A 571 4.80 -29.82 -28.62
N GLY A 572 4.27 -28.86 -27.86
CA GLY A 572 3.22 -28.00 -28.38
C GLY A 572 2.97 -26.72 -27.59
N VAL A 573 1.91 -26.03 -28.01
CA VAL A 573 1.42 -24.79 -27.41
C VAL A 573 -0.09 -24.91 -27.17
N GLY A 574 -0.50 -24.55 -25.96
CA GLY A 574 -1.89 -24.39 -25.55
C GLY A 574 -2.30 -22.93 -25.46
N PHE A 575 -3.56 -22.66 -25.82
CA PHE A 575 -4.27 -21.43 -25.51
C PHE A 575 -5.00 -21.61 -24.17
N ASN A 576 -4.73 -20.71 -23.23
CA ASN A 576 -5.25 -20.78 -21.86
C ASN A 576 -6.71 -20.30 -21.81
N PHE A 577 -7.53 -20.94 -20.97
CA PHE A 577 -8.91 -20.52 -20.71
C PHE A 577 -9.27 -20.58 -19.22
#